data_AF-K1JHR3-F1
#
_entry.id   AF-K1JHR3-F1
#
_cell.length_a   1.000
_cell.length_b   1.000
_cell.length_c   1.000
_cell.angle_alpha   90.00
_cell.angle_beta   90.00
_cell.angle_gamma   90.00
#
_symmetry.space_group_name_H-M   'P 1'
#
loop_
_entity.id
_entity.type
_entity.pdbx_description
1 polymer ?
#
loop_
_entity_poly.entity_id
_entity_poly.type
_entity_poly.pdbx_seq_one_letter_code
_entity_poly.pdbx_strand_id
1 'polypeptide(L)'
;MSPRIFLLGSLLLSGCALLPAPATVTELASANPALQRFQIECAALEECQQQATLSCPLGYQETDRRQRTFTSHQMSMGAADPMTGFRPSFPQSSTFTTHTLLVQCPRKPAQPHPLGR
;
A
#
# COMPACT_ATOMS: atom_id res chain seq x y z
N MET A 1 21.66 -9.85 -31.84
CA MET A 1 20.95 -8.76 -31.14
C MET A 1 19.89 -9.39 -30.23
N SER A 2 19.97 -9.10 -28.93
CA SER A 2 19.04 -9.48 -27.82
C SER A 2 17.75 -8.61 -27.88
N PRO A 3 16.73 -8.66 -26.97
CA PRO A 3 16.35 -9.58 -25.84
C PRO A 3 14.85 -10.03 -25.92
N ARG A 4 14.31 -11.08 -25.27
CA ARG A 4 13.99 -11.46 -23.86
C ARG A 4 12.88 -10.67 -23.11
N ILE A 5 12.07 -11.45 -22.33
CA ILE A 5 11.33 -11.18 -21.06
C ILE A 5 9.78 -11.11 -21.23
N PHE A 6 8.90 -12.00 -20.71
CA PHE A 6 8.58 -12.65 -19.41
C PHE A 6 7.54 -11.94 -18.50
N LEU A 7 6.38 -12.61 -18.33
CA LEU A 7 5.49 -12.81 -17.16
C LEU A 7 4.59 -11.70 -16.52
N LEU A 8 3.29 -12.08 -16.37
CA LEU A 8 2.37 -12.04 -15.19
C LEU A 8 2.57 -10.93 -14.14
N GLY A 9 1.57 -10.21 -13.61
CA GLY A 9 0.20 -10.53 -13.19
C GLY A 9 0.01 -10.14 -11.69
N SER A 10 -1.12 -9.55 -11.26
CA SER A 10 -1.47 -9.34 -9.83
C SER A 10 -2.98 -9.18 -9.57
N LEU A 11 -3.45 -9.74 -8.44
CA LEU A 11 -4.79 -9.63 -7.80
C LEU A 11 -4.69 -8.82 -6.48
N LEU A 12 -5.77 -8.16 -6.03
CA LEU A 12 -5.98 -7.55 -4.69
C LEU A 12 -7.45 -7.77 -4.24
N LEU A 13 -7.72 -7.84 -2.93
CA LEU A 13 -9.06 -7.95 -2.30
C LEU A 13 -9.29 -6.87 -1.22
N SER A 14 -10.58 -6.60 -0.99
CA SER A 14 -11.29 -5.52 -0.26
C SER A 14 -11.10 -5.37 1.26
N GLY A 15 -11.26 -4.13 1.76
CA GLY A 15 -12.19 -3.90 2.88
C GLY A 15 -11.62 -3.48 4.24
N CYS A 16 -11.13 -2.23 4.34
CA CYS A 16 -11.05 -1.48 5.58
C CYS A 16 -12.08 -0.33 5.54
N ALA A 17 -12.88 -0.19 6.60
CA ALA A 17 -13.17 1.13 7.19
C ALA A 17 -11.84 1.72 7.76
N LEU A 18 -11.83 2.61 8.76
CA LEU A 18 -10.71 2.65 9.75
C LEU A 18 -9.34 3.24 9.32
N LEU A 19 -8.96 4.41 9.88
CA LEU A 19 -7.70 5.17 9.65
C LEU A 19 -7.51 5.62 8.18
N PRO A 20 -6.72 6.68 7.86
CA PRO A 20 -6.05 6.69 6.56
C PRO A 20 -5.43 5.31 6.43
N ALA A 21 -5.83 4.55 5.39
CA ALA A 21 -5.51 3.12 5.26
C ALA A 21 -4.10 2.91 5.83
N PRO A 22 -3.98 2.24 7.00
CA PRO A 22 -2.77 2.32 7.79
C PRO A 22 -1.65 1.96 6.86
N ALA A 23 -0.67 2.85 6.73
CA ALA A 23 0.38 2.69 5.74
C ALA A 23 0.92 1.26 5.85
N THR A 24 0.59 0.42 4.87
CA THR A 24 0.79 -1.01 5.01
C THR A 24 2.22 -1.28 4.65
N VAL A 25 3.04 -1.54 5.67
CA VAL A 25 4.44 -1.89 5.48
C VAL A 25 4.58 -3.40 5.44
N THR A 26 5.02 -3.90 4.30
CA THR A 26 5.35 -5.30 4.10
C THR A 26 6.86 -5.41 3.93
N GLU A 27 7.54 -6.21 4.77
CA GLU A 27 8.94 -6.55 4.54
C GLU A 27 9.03 -7.59 3.41
N LEU A 28 9.84 -7.29 2.40
CA LEU A 28 10.10 -8.18 1.28
C LEU A 28 11.39 -8.94 1.51
N ALA A 29 11.42 -10.19 1.03
CA ALA A 29 12.64 -10.96 0.95
C ALA A 29 13.69 -10.20 0.12
N SER A 30 14.84 -9.97 0.73
CA SER A 30 16.01 -9.43 0.05
C SER A 30 16.94 -10.57 -0.34
N ALA A 31 17.42 -10.56 -1.58
CA ALA A 31 18.47 -11.48 -2.03
C ALA A 31 19.82 -11.16 -1.37
N ASN A 32 20.01 -9.92 -0.91
CA ASN A 32 21.19 -9.51 -0.19
C ASN A 32 20.87 -9.44 1.33
N PRO A 33 21.50 -10.25 2.19
CA PRO A 33 21.25 -10.23 3.63
C PRO A 33 21.64 -8.92 4.32
N ALA A 34 22.47 -8.09 3.67
CA ALA A 34 22.84 -6.75 4.14
C ALA A 34 21.79 -5.67 3.80
N LEU A 35 20.75 -6.01 3.05
CA LEU A 35 19.67 -5.08 2.66
C LEU A 35 18.33 -5.57 3.17
N GLN A 36 17.49 -4.64 3.60
CA GLN A 36 16.07 -4.84 3.85
C GLN A 36 15.27 -4.13 2.77
N ARG A 37 14.16 -4.73 2.39
CA ARG A 37 13.26 -4.18 1.38
C ARG A 37 11.89 -4.04 2.01
N PHE A 38 11.26 -2.90 1.82
CA PHE A 38 9.90 -2.64 2.30
C PHE A 38 9.03 -2.21 1.13
N GLN A 39 7.83 -2.75 1.07
CA GLN A 39 6.73 -2.23 0.27
C GLN A 39 5.80 -1.50 1.20
N ILE A 40 5.52 -0.25 0.88
CA ILE A 40 4.71 0.65 1.69
C ILE A 40 3.54 1.09 0.83
N GLU A 41 2.32 0.87 1.30
CA GLU A 41 1.11 1.32 0.61
C GLU A 41 0.34 2.33 1.43
N CYS A 42 -0.03 3.47 0.85
CA CYS A 42 -0.67 4.58 1.58
C CYS A 42 -1.73 5.28 0.74
N ALA A 43 -2.61 6.04 1.40
CA ALA A 43 -3.60 6.86 0.72
C ALA A 43 -2.97 8.13 0.09
N ALA A 44 -1.90 8.66 0.68
CA ALA A 44 -1.14 9.79 0.15
C ALA A 44 0.35 9.47 -0.02
N LEU A 45 0.99 10.11 -1.00
CA LEU A 45 2.42 9.95 -1.24
C LEU A 45 3.28 10.37 -0.03
N GLU A 46 2.95 11.50 0.58
CA GLU A 46 3.71 12.07 1.69
C GLU A 46 3.73 11.12 2.89
N GLU A 47 2.60 10.45 3.16
CA GLU A 47 2.49 9.40 4.19
C GLU A 47 3.44 8.23 3.89
N CYS A 48 3.53 7.82 2.62
CA CYS A 48 4.46 6.75 2.21
C CYS A 48 5.93 7.13 2.36
N GLN A 49 6.28 8.39 2.09
CA GLN A 49 7.64 8.88 2.31
C GLN A 49 7.98 8.99 3.80
N GLN A 50 7.03 9.42 4.63
CA GLN A 50 7.17 9.43 6.08
C GLN A 50 7.35 8.00 6.61
N GLN A 51 6.52 7.07 6.18
CA GLN A 51 6.61 5.66 6.58
C GLN A 51 7.90 5.00 6.11
N ALA A 52 8.43 5.37 4.93
CA ALA A 52 9.73 4.92 4.46
C ALA A 52 10.87 5.41 5.37
N THR A 53 10.80 6.66 5.81
CA THR A 53 11.76 7.26 6.74
C THR A 53 11.72 6.58 8.11
N LEU A 54 10.52 6.25 8.61
CA LEU A 54 10.35 5.50 9.86
C LEU A 54 10.87 4.06 9.75
N SER A 55 10.65 3.41 8.61
CA SER A 55 11.11 2.03 8.35
C SER A 55 12.63 1.98 8.16
N CYS A 56 13.22 3.04 7.62
CA CYS A 56 14.63 3.12 7.26
C CYS A 56 15.28 4.42 7.77
N PRO A 57 15.58 4.53 9.07
CA PRO A 57 16.08 5.77 9.68
C PRO A 57 17.50 6.16 9.25
N LEU A 58 18.27 5.20 8.71
CA LEU A 58 19.61 5.45 8.17
C LEU A 58 19.58 5.95 6.71
N GLY A 59 18.38 6.19 6.17
CA GLY A 59 18.15 6.48 4.77
C GLY A 59 17.66 5.25 4.00
N TYR A 60 16.95 5.52 2.92
CA TYR A 60 16.41 4.51 2.01
C TYR A 60 16.65 4.92 0.56
N GLN A 61 16.72 3.92 -0.31
CA GLN A 61 16.65 4.10 -1.75
C GLN A 61 15.25 3.70 -2.20
N GLU A 62 14.53 4.65 -2.82
CA GLU A 62 13.32 4.34 -3.56
C GLU A 62 13.72 3.55 -4.81
N THR A 63 13.19 2.33 -4.92
CA THR A 63 13.48 1.43 -6.03
C THR A 63 12.32 1.27 -6.99
N ASP A 64 11.11 1.59 -6.54
CA ASP A 64 9.94 1.71 -7.41
C ASP A 64 8.88 2.55 -6.71
N ARG A 65 8.07 3.24 -7.52
CA ARG A 65 6.93 4.02 -7.05
C ARG A 65 5.77 3.85 -8.00
N ARG A 66 4.62 3.53 -7.43
CA ARG A 66 3.36 3.34 -8.17
C ARG A 66 2.23 4.10 -7.51
N GLN A 67 1.25 4.45 -8.32
CA GLN A 67 -0.01 5.02 -7.89
C GLN A 67 -1.12 4.31 -8.64
N ARG A 68 -2.20 3.97 -7.94
CA ARG A 68 -3.36 3.30 -8.51
C ARG A 68 -4.62 3.99 -8.03
N THR A 69 -5.43 4.44 -8.97
CA THR A 69 -6.73 5.06 -8.69
C THR A 69 -7.85 4.13 -9.14
N PHE A 70 -8.85 3.96 -8.29
CA PHE A 70 -10.01 3.11 -8.51
C PHE A 70 -11.28 3.90 -8.25
N THR A 71 -12.22 3.83 -9.18
CA THR A 71 -13.55 4.42 -9.01
C THR A 71 -14.58 3.29 -8.89
N SER A 72 -15.29 3.26 -7.77
CA SER A 72 -16.39 2.33 -7.50
C SER A 72 -17.72 3.05 -7.66
N HIS A 73 -18.63 2.45 -8.44
CA HIS A 73 -20.00 2.94 -8.61
C HIS A 73 -20.94 1.97 -7.91
N GLN A 74 -21.65 2.45 -6.88
CA GLN A 74 -22.67 1.70 -6.18
C GLN A 74 -24.05 2.18 -6.62
N MET A 75 -24.80 1.28 -7.24
CA MET A 75 -26.21 1.49 -7.53
C MET A 75 -27.02 1.02 -6.31
N SER A 76 -27.60 1.96 -5.58
CA SER A 76 -28.63 1.65 -4.59
C SER A 76 -29.96 1.60 -5.33
N MET A 77 -30.75 0.54 -5.14
CA MET A 77 -32.15 0.56 -5.52
C MET A 77 -32.89 1.33 -4.42
N GLY A 78 -33.70 2.31 -4.81
CA GLY A 78 -34.42 3.17 -3.87
C GLY A 78 -35.18 2.41 -2.78
N ALA A 79 -35.42 3.07 -1.65
CA ALA A 79 -36.12 2.46 -0.52
C ALA A 79 -37.61 2.81 -0.57
N ALA A 80 -38.47 1.86 -0.20
CA ALA A 80 -39.88 2.14 0.03
C ALA A 80 -40.05 2.83 1.40
N ASP A 81 -40.61 4.03 1.41
CA ASP A 81 -41.01 4.77 2.61
C ASP A 81 -42.53 4.62 2.78
N PRO A 82 -43.01 4.12 3.94
CA PRO A 82 -44.43 3.85 4.14
C PRO A 82 -45.32 5.11 4.20
N MET A 83 -44.74 6.29 4.45
CA MET A 83 -45.48 7.56 4.55
C MET A 83 -45.44 8.35 3.24
N THR A 84 -44.36 8.24 2.46
CA THR A 84 -44.13 9.06 1.25
C THR A 84 -44.01 8.26 -0.05
N GLY A 85 -44.00 6.92 -0.01
CA GLY A 85 -43.89 6.05 -1.18
C GLY A 85 -42.44 5.67 -1.53
N PHE A 86 -42.17 5.34 -2.80
CA PHE A 86 -40.82 4.94 -3.24
C PHE A 86 -39.88 6.15 -3.31
N ARG A 87 -38.77 6.10 -2.56
CA ARG A 87 -37.71 7.11 -2.62
C ARG A 87 -36.55 6.58 -3.47
N PRO A 88 -36.37 7.08 -4.71
CA PRO A 88 -35.23 6.69 -5.53
C PRO A 88 -33.93 7.14 -4.85
N SER A 89 -32.91 6.28 -4.86
CA SER A 89 -31.56 6.64 -4.44
C SER A 89 -30.72 6.99 -5.67
N PHE A 90 -29.86 8.00 -5.51
CA PHE A 90 -28.92 8.39 -6.54
C PHE A 90 -27.71 7.45 -6.54
N PRO A 91 -27.12 7.15 -7.71
CA PRO A 91 -25.91 6.35 -7.77
C PRO A 91 -24.80 7.06 -6.97
N GLN A 92 -24.15 6.31 -6.08
CA GLN A 92 -23.00 6.81 -5.34
C GLN A 92 -21.73 6.40 -6.08
N SER A 93 -20.83 7.34 -6.29
CA SER A 93 -19.49 7.08 -6.83
C SER A 93 -18.45 7.41 -5.78
N SER A 94 -17.47 6.54 -5.61
CA SER A 94 -16.35 6.73 -4.68
C SER A 94 -15.05 6.47 -5.42
N THR A 95 -14.12 7.43 -5.37
CA THR A 95 -12.79 7.30 -5.99
C THR A 95 -11.74 7.17 -4.90
N PHE A 96 -10.92 6.13 -4.98
CA PHE A 96 -9.84 5.82 -4.04
C PHE A 96 -8.52 5.81 -4.78
N THR A 97 -7.50 6.47 -4.23
CA THR A 97 -6.13 6.42 -4.75
C THR A 97 -5.23 5.77 -3.71
N THR A 98 -4.41 4.83 -4.16
CA THR A 98 -3.40 4.15 -3.35
C THR A 98 -2.03 4.37 -3.98
N HIS A 99 -1.07 4.81 -3.16
CA HIS A 99 0.33 4.93 -3.52
C HIS A 99 1.08 3.72 -2.98
N THR A 100 1.97 3.15 -3.78
CA THR A 100 2.88 2.06 -3.38
C THR A 100 4.31 2.53 -3.57
N LEU A 101 5.13 2.36 -2.53
CA LEU A 101 6.53 2.74 -2.51
C LEU A 101 7.38 1.52 -2.14
N LEU A 102 8.29 1.12 -3.03
CA LEU A 102 9.26 0.07 -2.76
C LEU A 102 10.59 0.69 -2.39
N VAL A 103 10.98 0.52 -1.14
CA VAL A 103 12.23 1.08 -0.62
C VAL A 103 13.19 -0.03 -0.22
N GLN A 104 14.48 0.27 -0.34
CA GLN A 104 15.55 -0.58 0.13
C GLN A 104 16.44 0.20 1.08
N CYS A 105 16.80 -0.40 2.21
CA CYS A 105 17.72 0.22 3.15
C CYS A 105 18.70 -0.80 3.75
N PRO A 106 19.87 -0.33 4.20
CA PRO A 106 20.85 -1.22 4.81
C PRO A 106 20.27 -1.86 6.07
N ARG A 107 20.38 -3.18 6.17
CA ARG A 107 20.01 -3.91 7.37
C ARG A 107 21.02 -3.56 8.46
N LYS A 108 20.56 -3.11 9.63
CA LYS A 108 21.46 -3.01 10.79
C LYS A 108 21.98 -4.43 11.10
N PRO A 109 23.31 -4.62 11.21
CA PRO A 109 23.83 -5.91 11.66
C PRO A 109 23.24 -6.20 13.04
N ALA A 110 22.78 -7.45 13.25
CA ALA A 110 22.40 -7.90 14.57
C ALA A 110 23.62 -7.70 15.48
N GLN A 111 23.53 -6.76 16.42
CA GLN A 111 24.62 -6.53 17.37
C GLN A 111 24.84 -7.87 18.09
N PRO A 112 26.05 -8.47 18.03
CA PRO A 112 26.31 -9.67 18.81
C PRO A 112 26.07 -9.29 20.28
N HIS A 113 25.22 -10.07 20.96
CA HIS A 113 25.03 -9.91 22.39
C HIS A 113 26.42 -10.02 23.03
N PRO A 114 26.83 -9.08 23.90
CA PRO A 114 28.05 -9.29 24.68
C PRO A 114 27.82 -10.49 25.60
N LEU A 115 28.25 -11.67 25.16
CA LEU A 115 28.49 -12.81 26.02
C LEU A 115 29.59 -12.38 26.99
N GLY A 116 29.19 -12.06 28.21
CA GLY A 116 30.09 -11.65 29.26
C GLY A 116 31.20 -12.68 29.50
N ARG A 117 32.44 -12.20 29.50
CA ARG A 117 33.55 -12.77 30.27
C ARG A 117 34.68 -11.76 30.37
#